data_AF-V9E9E8-F1
#
_entry.id   AF-V9E9E8-F1
#
_cell.length_a   1.000
_cell.length_b   1.000
_cell.length_c   1.000
_cell.angle_alpha   90.00
_cell.angle_beta   90.00
_cell.angle_gamma   90.00
#
_symmetry.space_group_name_H-M   'P 1'
#
loop_
_entity.id
_entity.type
_entity.pdbx_description
1 polymer ?
#
loop_
_entity_poly.entity_id
_entity_poly.type
_entity_poly.pdbx_seq_one_letter_code
_entity_poly.pdbx_strand_id
1 'polypeptide(L)'
;MLLKMKVLIVIAALATLLMPVHGALRQCAGTRPDNRYESSGYLTADFTQKACDASGGSIDPSRKGNQKCCNVPDTRQGAFNDSCNGQKSDRFPNYRPTAQPC
;
A
#
# COMPACT_ATOMS: atom_id res chain seq x y z
N MET A 1 -23.66 25.01 29.40
CA MET A 1 -22.24 24.62 29.36
C MET A 1 -22.01 23.19 28.83
N LEU A 2 -22.84 22.20 29.17
CA LEU A 2 -22.70 20.79 28.71
C LEU A 2 -22.73 20.58 27.18
N LEU A 3 -23.50 21.37 26.42
CA LEU A 3 -23.56 21.24 24.95
C LEU A 3 -22.22 21.59 24.27
N LYS A 4 -21.51 22.62 24.77
CA LYS A 4 -20.20 23.04 24.24
C LYS A 4 -19.14 21.95 24.39
N MET A 5 -19.12 21.26 25.53
CA MET A 5 -18.11 20.25 25.85
C MET A 5 -18.26 19.00 24.98
N LYS A 6 -19.50 18.59 24.67
CA LYS A 6 -19.80 17.47 23.75
C LYS A 6 -19.42 17.78 22.31
N VAL A 7 -19.69 19.00 21.84
CA VAL A 7 -19.30 19.44 20.48
C VAL A 7 -17.79 19.44 20.33
N LEU A 8 -17.04 19.90 21.35
CA LEU A 8 -15.57 19.85 21.33
C LEU A 8 -15.03 18.42 21.31
N ILE A 9 -15.66 17.47 22.01
CA ILE A 9 -15.27 16.05 21.99
C ILE A 9 -15.46 15.45 20.58
N VAL A 10 -16.59 15.75 19.92
CA VAL A 10 -16.86 15.27 18.55
C VAL A 10 -15.87 15.86 17.55
N ILE A 11 -15.54 17.15 17.66
CA ILE A 11 -14.57 17.82 16.79
C ILE A 11 -13.15 17.27 17.02
N ALA A 12 -12.77 17.02 18.27
CA ALA A 12 -11.46 16.45 18.59
C ALA A 12 -11.29 15.04 18.01
N ALA A 13 -12.31 14.18 18.13
CA ALA A 13 -12.30 12.85 17.54
C ALA A 13 -12.19 12.90 15.99
N LEU A 14 -12.91 13.80 15.35
CA LEU A 14 -12.85 13.98 13.90
C LEU A 14 -11.47 14.50 13.45
N ALA A 15 -10.87 15.42 14.20
CA ALA A 15 -9.54 15.94 13.93
C ALA A 15 -8.45 14.86 14.05
N THR A 16 -8.59 13.91 14.99
CA THR A 16 -7.66 12.76 15.09
C THR A 16 -7.76 11.79 13.92
N LEU A 17 -8.94 11.67 13.29
CA LEU A 17 -9.13 10.88 12.06
C LEU A 17 -8.55 11.57 10.81
N LEU A 18 -8.46 12.90 10.85
CA LEU A 18 -8.01 13.74 9.73
C LEU A 18 -6.53 14.14 9.81
N MET A 19 -5.80 13.70 10.84
CA MET A 19 -4.36 13.94 10.88
C MET A 19 -3.71 13.20 9.70
N PRO A 20 -2.81 13.86 8.94
CA PRO A 20 -2.05 13.18 7.90
C PRO A 20 -1.23 12.09 8.57
N VAL A 21 -1.66 10.84 8.43
CA VAL A 21 -0.78 9.70 8.64
C VAL A 21 0.31 9.85 7.59
N HIS A 22 1.48 10.32 8.03
CA HIS A 22 2.69 10.28 7.21
C HIS A 22 2.76 8.90 6.58
N GLY A 23 2.72 8.88 5.25
CA GLY A 23 2.61 7.68 4.47
C GLY A 23 3.61 7.72 3.34
N ALA A 24 4.20 6.58 3.06
CA ALA A 24 5.16 6.41 1.99
C ALA A 24 4.48 5.75 0.78
N LEU A 25 4.84 6.19 -0.42
CA LEU A 25 4.47 5.46 -1.63
C LEU A 25 5.33 4.19 -1.72
N ARG A 26 4.64 3.05 -1.77
CA ARG A 26 5.23 1.71 -1.78
C ARG A 26 4.69 0.90 -2.94
N GLN A 27 5.53 0.03 -3.47
CA GLN A 27 5.21 -0.91 -4.53
C GLN A 27 5.59 -2.33 -4.13
N CYS A 28 4.78 -3.29 -4.55
CA CYS A 28 5.14 -4.70 -4.55
C CYS A 28 5.27 -5.16 -6.00
N ALA A 29 6.50 -5.15 -6.52
CA ALA A 29 6.76 -5.45 -7.92
C ALA A 29 6.88 -6.94 -8.16
N GLY A 30 6.34 -7.43 -9.28
CA GLY A 30 6.63 -8.77 -9.77
C GLY A 30 7.94 -8.76 -10.56
N THR A 31 9.05 -9.14 -9.94
CA THR A 31 10.39 -9.09 -10.56
C THR A 31 10.99 -10.47 -10.75
N ARG A 32 11.87 -10.61 -11.74
CA ARG A 32 12.76 -11.77 -11.91
C ARG A 32 13.99 -11.66 -11.01
N PRO A 33 14.81 -12.72 -10.87
CA PRO A 33 16.08 -12.66 -10.16
C PRO A 33 17.05 -11.57 -10.64
N ASP A 34 16.95 -11.15 -11.92
CA ASP A 34 17.71 -10.04 -12.52
C ASP A 34 17.07 -8.66 -12.26
N ASN A 35 16.09 -8.58 -11.35
CA ASN A 35 15.32 -7.39 -10.99
C ASN A 35 14.50 -6.77 -12.13
N ARG A 36 14.30 -7.50 -13.24
CA ARG A 36 13.42 -7.05 -14.31
C ARG A 36 11.96 -7.29 -13.94
N TYR A 37 11.14 -6.28 -14.19
CA TYR A 37 9.70 -6.35 -14.02
C TYR A 37 9.08 -7.37 -14.98
N GLU A 38 7.95 -7.93 -14.57
CA GLU A 38 7.05 -8.61 -15.48
C GLU A 38 6.51 -7.63 -16.52
N SER A 39 6.61 -7.99 -17.80
CA SER A 39 6.50 -7.04 -18.91
C SER A 39 5.09 -6.48 -19.11
N SER A 40 4.03 -7.26 -18.80
CA SER A 40 2.64 -6.79 -18.94
C SER A 40 2.23 -5.84 -17.82
N GLY A 41 2.98 -5.82 -16.71
CA GLY A 41 2.64 -5.05 -15.51
C GLY A 41 1.50 -5.66 -14.69
N TYR A 42 1.04 -6.86 -15.06
CA TYR A 42 -0.01 -7.58 -14.35
C TYR A 42 0.44 -7.93 -12.93
N LEU A 43 1.63 -8.50 -12.76
CA LEU A 43 2.09 -8.93 -11.43
C LEU A 43 2.27 -7.76 -10.49
N THR A 44 2.93 -6.69 -10.93
CA THR A 44 3.11 -5.50 -10.10
C THR A 44 1.75 -4.90 -9.72
N ALA A 45 0.79 -4.88 -10.64
CA ALA A 45 -0.54 -4.34 -10.38
C ALA A 45 -1.35 -5.19 -9.38
N ASP A 46 -1.29 -6.52 -9.51
CA ASP A 46 -1.96 -7.48 -8.62
C ASP A 46 -1.31 -7.52 -7.24
N PHE A 47 0.02 -7.68 -7.20
CA PHE A 47 0.76 -7.78 -5.94
C PHE A 47 0.68 -6.49 -5.12
N THR A 48 0.84 -5.33 -5.78
CA THR A 48 0.69 -4.04 -5.09
C THR A 48 -0.73 -3.84 -4.59
N GLN A 49 -1.77 -4.25 -5.33
CA GLN A 49 -3.16 -4.15 -4.84
C GLN A 49 -3.34 -4.95 -3.55
N LYS A 50 -2.99 -6.23 -3.57
CA LYS A 50 -3.16 -7.14 -2.43
C LYS A 50 -2.39 -6.67 -1.20
N ALA A 51 -1.14 -6.23 -1.38
CA ALA A 51 -0.33 -5.70 -0.29
C ALA A 51 -0.89 -4.38 0.26
N CYS A 52 -1.42 -3.52 -0.61
CA CYS A 52 -2.04 -2.26 -0.22
C CYS A 52 -3.28 -2.51 0.65
N ASP A 53 -4.18 -3.38 0.18
CA ASP A 53 -5.41 -3.74 0.89
C ASP A 53 -5.11 -4.36 2.26
N ALA A 54 -4.11 -5.25 2.36
CA ALA A 54 -3.69 -5.87 3.60
C ALA A 54 -3.06 -4.88 4.60
N SER A 55 -2.38 -3.84 4.10
CA SER A 55 -1.75 -2.81 4.92
C SER A 55 -2.69 -1.69 5.37
N GLY A 56 -3.93 -1.66 4.86
CA GLY A 56 -4.86 -0.55 5.05
C GLY A 56 -4.42 0.73 4.33
N GLY A 57 -3.66 0.58 3.25
CA GLY A 57 -3.22 1.69 2.40
C GLY A 57 -4.27 2.09 1.36
N SER A 58 -3.91 3.07 0.53
CA SER A 58 -4.73 3.52 -0.59
C SER A 58 -3.92 3.53 -1.88
N ILE A 59 -4.48 2.97 -2.97
CA ILE A 59 -3.82 2.96 -4.27
C ILE A 59 -3.79 4.36 -4.87
N ASP A 60 -2.63 4.76 -5.40
CA ASP A 60 -2.51 5.96 -6.21
C ASP A 60 -3.20 5.73 -7.57
N PRO A 61 -4.33 6.40 -7.87
CA PRO A 61 -5.09 6.15 -9.09
C PRO A 61 -4.37 6.62 -10.36
N SER A 62 -3.35 7.48 -10.24
CA SER A 62 -2.57 7.97 -11.36
C SER A 62 -1.53 6.96 -11.87
N ARG A 63 -1.19 5.95 -11.05
CA ARG A 63 -0.14 4.99 -11.33
C ARG A 63 -0.68 3.58 -11.62
N LYS A 64 -0.31 3.01 -12.77
CA LYS A 64 -0.86 1.74 -13.28
C LYS A 64 0.24 0.76 -13.71
N GLY A 65 -0.11 -0.52 -13.86
CA GLY A 65 0.81 -1.57 -14.30
C GLY A 65 2.06 -1.66 -13.43
N ASN A 66 3.24 -1.62 -14.06
CA ASN A 66 4.54 -1.62 -13.35
C ASN A 66 4.85 -0.34 -12.58
N GLN A 67 4.05 0.71 -12.73
CA GLN A 67 4.19 1.93 -11.92
C GLN A 67 3.24 1.94 -10.74
N LYS A 68 2.32 0.96 -10.59
CA LYS A 68 1.29 0.97 -9.56
C LYS A 68 1.90 1.12 -8.17
N CYS A 69 1.29 1.99 -7.36
CA CYS A 69 1.77 2.36 -6.04
C CYS A 69 0.63 2.41 -5.03
N CYS A 70 1.00 2.16 -3.79
CA CYS A 70 0.15 2.28 -2.61
C CYS A 70 0.70 3.37 -1.70
N ASN A 71 -0.13 4.29 -1.27
CA ASN A 71 0.16 5.13 -0.11
C ASN A 71 -0.11 4.30 1.15
N VAL A 72 0.98 3.92 1.83
CA VAL A 72 0.93 3.10 3.05
C VAL A 72 1.26 4.00 4.24
N PRO A 73 0.43 4.05 5.29
CA PRO A 73 0.79 4.71 6.53
C PRO A 73 2.11 4.17 7.07
N ASP A 74 3.02 5.02 7.56
CA ASP A 74 4.35 4.59 8.01
C ASP A 74 4.29 3.47 9.07
N THR A 75 3.30 3.54 9.97
CA THR A 75 3.03 2.52 11.01
C THR A 75 2.62 1.15 10.45
N ARG A 76 2.24 1.08 9.17
CA ARG A 76 1.80 -0.13 8.45
C ARG A 76 2.78 -0.58 7.38
N GLN A 77 3.94 0.07 7.25
CA GLN A 77 4.94 -0.31 6.24
C GLN A 77 5.43 -1.76 6.42
N GLY A 78 5.59 -2.23 7.66
CA GLY A 78 5.91 -3.63 7.95
C GLY A 78 4.87 -4.59 7.40
N ALA A 79 3.59 -4.33 7.66
CA ALA A 79 2.47 -5.13 7.17
C ALA A 79 2.42 -5.17 5.63
N PHE A 80 2.70 -4.06 4.96
CA PHE A 80 2.83 -4.03 3.50
C PHE A 80 3.97 -4.92 3.01
N ASN A 81 5.15 -4.81 3.61
CA ASN A 81 6.33 -5.59 3.20
C ASN A 81 6.11 -7.09 3.45
N ASP A 82 5.54 -7.47 4.60
CA ASP A 82 5.23 -8.86 4.95
C ASP A 82 4.19 -9.45 3.99
N SER A 83 3.11 -8.70 3.73
CA SER A 83 2.09 -9.10 2.77
C SER A 83 2.68 -9.23 1.37
N CYS A 84 3.52 -8.30 0.94
CA CYS A 84 4.21 -8.36 -0.34
C CYS A 84 5.07 -9.63 -0.47
N ASN A 85 5.98 -9.85 0.49
CA ASN A 85 6.92 -10.98 0.45
C ASN A 85 6.23 -12.35 0.54
N GLY A 86 5.03 -12.41 1.11
CA GLY A 86 4.22 -13.64 1.19
C GLY A 86 3.47 -14.02 -0.10
N GLN A 87 3.48 -13.17 -1.14
CA GLN A 87 2.73 -13.43 -2.37
C GLN A 87 3.47 -14.38 -3.32
N LYS A 88 2.69 -15.08 -4.15
CA LYS A 88 3.19 -15.94 -5.23
C LYS A 88 2.19 -15.98 -6.37
N SER A 89 2.67 -16.35 -7.56
CA SER A 89 1.82 -16.55 -8.72
C SER A 89 2.20 -17.84 -9.45
N ASP A 90 1.26 -18.79 -9.52
CA ASP A 90 1.47 -20.07 -10.22
C ASP A 90 1.64 -19.88 -11.73
N ARG A 91 1.05 -18.81 -12.29
CA ARG A 91 1.14 -18.47 -13.71
C ARG A 91 2.49 -17.84 -14.09
N PHE A 92 3.20 -17.28 -13.11
CA PHE A 92 4.47 -16.59 -13.32
C PHE A 92 5.54 -17.11 -12.34
N PRO A 93 5.93 -18.40 -12.43
CA PRO A 93 6.74 -19.07 -11.42
C PRO A 93 8.17 -18.50 -11.28
N ASN A 94 8.66 -17.83 -12.32
CA ASN A 94 9.99 -17.21 -12.33
C ASN A 94 10.01 -15.77 -11.77
N TYR A 95 8.86 -15.27 -11.33
CA TYR A 95 8.73 -13.94 -10.78
C TYR A 95 8.44 -14.03 -9.28
N ARG A 96 9.09 -13.16 -8.52
CA ARG A 96 8.91 -13.00 -7.08
C ARG A 96 8.33 -11.62 -6.79
N PRO A 97 7.54 -11.46 -5.72
CA PRO A 97 7.21 -10.15 -5.20
C PRO A 97 8.48 -9.45 -4.68
N THR A 98 8.55 -8.14 -4.82
CA THR A 98 9.66 -7.31 -4.32
C THR A 98 9.08 -6.02 -3.75
N ALA A 99 9.17 -5.86 -2.44
CA ALA A 99 8.72 -4.65 -1.75
C ALA A 99 9.76 -3.54 -1.93
N GLN A 100 9.36 -2.40 -2.50
CA GLN A 100 10.25 -1.29 -2.80
C GLN A 100 9.54 0.06 -2.74
N PRO A 101 10.29 1.19 -2.71
CA PRO A 101 9.71 2.51 -2.88
C PRO A 101 9.12 2.70 -4.27
N CYS A 102 8.19 3.63 -4.34
CA CYS A 102 7.71 4.28 -5.56
C CYS A 102 8.33 5.67 -5.73
#